data_AF-A0A3M5N1F0-F1
#
_entry.id   AF-A0A3M5N1F0-F1
#
_cell.length_a   1.000
_cell.length_b   1.000
_cell.length_c   1.000
_cell.angle_alpha   90.00
_cell.angle_beta   90.00
_cell.angle_gamma   90.00
#
_symmetry.space_group_name_H-M   'P 1'
#
loop_
_entity.id
_entity.type
_entity.pdbx_description
1 polymer ?
#
loop_
_entity_poly.entity_id
_entity_poly.type
_entity_poly.pdbx_seq_one_letter_code
_entity_poly.pdbx_strand_id
1 'polypeptide(L)'
;MVQQAWLAQLGVEVPLPTPPTDGLYWLTPNGEGSAKTGDELSAPRPPIDPNNTAGQPVISSWSQDGHLDMYLVRGDGPYLQGVVRQGDQIQHVLVSLPGRDDGPSMVFNAITPEGLLPIGTGNGINRSGGEPVSREHIAFKLEGDSAVRIGKLDAPGEVPPTLHALLGFD
;
A
#
# COMPACT_ATOMS: atom_id res chain seq x y z
N MET A 1 4.56 9.77 -14.95
CA MET A 1 4.08 8.45 -14.47
C MET A 1 5.24 7.71 -13.82
N VAL A 2 5.43 7.87 -12.52
CA VAL A 2 6.51 7.16 -11.80
C VAL A 2 6.18 5.67 -11.69
N GLN A 3 4.88 5.33 -11.58
CA GLN A 3 4.43 3.94 -11.42
C GLN A 3 4.73 3.04 -12.62
N GLN A 4 4.49 3.55 -13.83
CA GLN A 4 4.69 2.76 -15.06
C GLN A 4 6.17 2.54 -15.37
N ALA A 5 7.04 3.49 -14.98
CA ALA A 5 8.47 3.39 -15.22
C ALA A 5 9.10 2.24 -14.42
N TRP A 6 8.68 2.01 -13.17
CA TRP A 6 9.21 0.89 -12.37
C TRP A 6 8.55 -0.44 -12.74
N LEU A 7 7.25 -0.47 -13.08
CA LEU A 7 6.59 -1.69 -13.55
C LEU A 7 7.29 -2.26 -14.79
N ALA A 8 7.64 -1.39 -15.73
CA ALA A 8 8.44 -1.76 -16.90
C ALA A 8 9.84 -2.28 -16.53
N GLN A 9 10.50 -1.70 -15.54
CA GLN A 9 11.81 -2.19 -15.05
C GLN A 9 11.70 -3.58 -14.41
N LEU A 10 10.57 -3.90 -13.77
CA LEU A 10 10.30 -5.21 -13.19
C LEU A 10 9.77 -6.23 -14.22
N GLY A 11 9.61 -5.85 -15.49
CA GLY A 11 9.04 -6.71 -16.53
C GLY A 11 7.55 -7.03 -16.31
N VAL A 12 6.85 -6.18 -15.56
CA VAL A 12 5.43 -6.34 -15.22
C VAL A 12 4.60 -5.40 -16.10
N GLU A 13 3.87 -5.98 -17.04
CA GLU A 13 2.95 -5.22 -17.90
C GLU A 13 1.54 -5.23 -17.32
N VAL A 14 1.13 -4.08 -16.75
CA VAL A 14 -0.22 -3.88 -16.20
C VAL A 14 -0.77 -2.57 -16.75
N PRO A 15 -1.99 -2.58 -17.32
CA PRO A 15 -2.62 -1.36 -17.80
C PRO A 15 -2.87 -0.41 -16.64
N LEU A 16 -2.63 0.88 -16.86
CA LEU A 16 -2.92 1.90 -15.85
C LEU A 16 -4.38 1.83 -15.40
N PRO A 17 -4.66 2.07 -14.11
CA PRO A 17 -6.02 2.06 -13.64
C PRO A 17 -6.80 3.19 -14.31
N THR A 18 -8.06 2.91 -14.65
CA THR A 18 -8.98 3.95 -15.14
C THR A 18 -9.43 4.77 -13.94
N PRO A 19 -9.24 6.10 -13.93
CA PRO A 19 -9.69 6.92 -12.81
C PRO A 19 -11.23 6.95 -12.71
N PRO A 20 -11.78 7.15 -11.51
CA PRO A 20 -13.21 7.38 -11.29
C PRO A 20 -13.75 8.54 -12.11
N THR A 21 -15.07 8.52 -12.37
CA THR A 21 -15.74 9.54 -13.19
C THR A 21 -15.65 10.93 -12.58
N ASP A 22 -15.70 11.03 -11.24
CA ASP A 22 -15.51 12.28 -10.49
C ASP A 22 -14.04 12.65 -10.30
N GLY A 23 -13.11 11.77 -10.70
CA GLY A 23 -11.67 11.94 -10.57
C GLY A 23 -11.15 11.80 -9.14
N LEU A 24 -11.97 11.32 -8.19
CA LEU A 24 -11.63 11.25 -6.78
C LEU A 24 -11.71 9.84 -6.21
N TYR A 25 -10.79 9.56 -5.30
CA TYR A 25 -10.73 8.32 -4.55
C TYR A 25 -11.14 8.58 -3.11
N TRP A 26 -12.26 8.00 -2.70
CA TRP A 26 -12.83 8.21 -1.38
C TRP A 26 -12.39 7.13 -0.40
N LEU A 27 -12.02 7.56 0.80
CA LEU A 27 -11.63 6.72 1.91
C LEU A 27 -12.49 7.06 3.12
N THR A 28 -12.89 6.05 3.90
CA THR A 28 -13.45 6.32 5.22
C THR A 28 -12.32 6.68 6.21
N PRO A 29 -12.62 7.21 7.40
CA PRO A 29 -11.60 7.52 8.41
C PRO A 29 -10.72 6.33 8.80
N ASN A 30 -11.13 5.08 8.52
CA ASN A 30 -10.35 3.87 8.79
C ASN A 30 -9.37 3.47 7.68
N GLY A 31 -9.31 4.23 6.58
CA GLY A 31 -8.44 3.92 5.45
C GLY A 31 -9.02 2.89 4.47
N GLU A 32 -10.23 2.39 4.70
CA GLU A 32 -10.95 1.59 3.70
C GLU A 32 -11.50 2.48 2.60
N GLY A 33 -11.42 1.98 1.37
CA GLY A 33 -12.05 2.55 0.20
C GLY A 33 -13.57 2.62 0.36
N SER A 34 -14.16 3.69 -0.17
CA SER A 34 -15.59 3.92 -0.15
C SER A 34 -16.11 4.15 -1.56
N ALA A 35 -17.14 3.38 -1.95
CA ALA A 35 -17.93 3.65 -3.15
C ALA A 35 -18.91 4.83 -2.96
N LYS A 36 -19.08 5.32 -1.72
CA LYS A 36 -19.87 6.52 -1.44
C LYS A 36 -18.97 7.74 -1.54
N THR A 37 -19.28 8.62 -2.47
CA THR A 37 -18.68 9.95 -2.61
C THR A 37 -18.83 10.74 -1.30
N GLY A 38 -17.74 11.34 -0.85
CA GLY A 38 -17.72 12.26 0.28
C GLY A 38 -17.89 13.72 -0.16
N ASP A 39 -17.80 14.65 0.79
CA ASP A 39 -17.75 16.08 0.48
C ASP A 39 -16.30 16.54 0.37
N GLU A 40 -15.89 16.99 -0.82
CA GLU A 40 -14.54 17.48 -1.12
C GLU A 40 -14.11 18.63 -0.20
N LEU A 41 -15.05 19.50 0.20
CA LEU A 41 -14.76 20.62 1.09
C LEU A 41 -14.43 20.16 2.52
N SER A 42 -14.95 18.99 2.90
CA SER A 42 -14.73 18.38 4.21
C SER A 42 -13.57 17.37 4.23
N ALA A 43 -13.10 16.93 3.06
CA ALA A 43 -12.08 15.91 2.89
C ALA A 43 -10.83 16.51 2.21
N PRO A 44 -9.93 17.15 2.97
CA PRO A 44 -8.76 17.79 2.39
C PRO A 44 -7.88 16.76 1.68
N ARG A 45 -7.36 17.14 0.51
CA ARG A 45 -6.39 16.31 -0.20
C ARG A 45 -5.14 16.10 0.67
N PRO A 46 -4.52 14.92 0.62
CA PRO A 46 -3.26 14.69 1.32
C PRO A 46 -2.23 15.75 0.91
N PRO A 47 -1.41 16.25 1.86
CA PRO A 47 -0.35 17.18 1.51
C PRO A 47 0.63 16.50 0.54
N ILE A 48 1.05 17.23 -0.49
CA ILE A 48 2.15 16.80 -1.34
C ILE A 48 3.38 16.63 -0.45
N ASP A 49 4.11 15.54 -0.63
CA ASP A 49 5.33 15.32 0.13
C ASP A 49 6.36 16.44 -0.17
N PRO A 50 6.78 17.22 0.85
CA PRO A 50 7.68 18.35 0.66
C PRO A 50 9.06 17.94 0.13
N ASN A 51 9.44 16.66 0.31
CA ASN A 51 10.73 16.14 -0.18
C ASN A 51 10.63 15.54 -1.58
N ASN A 52 9.45 15.56 -2.22
CA ASN A 52 9.18 14.99 -3.54
C ASN A 52 9.69 13.54 -3.68
N THR A 53 9.49 12.74 -2.63
CA THR A 53 9.89 11.33 -2.55
C THR A 53 8.77 10.38 -3.00
N ALA A 54 7.65 10.92 -3.50
CA ALA A 54 6.62 10.12 -4.14
C ALA A 54 7.22 9.27 -5.27
N GLY A 55 6.86 7.99 -5.29
CA GLY A 55 7.37 7.01 -6.23
C GLY A 55 8.68 6.33 -5.84
N GLN A 56 9.29 6.69 -4.70
CA GLN A 56 10.42 5.92 -4.17
C GLN A 56 9.97 4.53 -3.69
N PRO A 57 10.71 3.46 -4.02
CA PRO A 57 10.43 2.11 -3.53
C PRO A 57 10.41 2.04 -2.00
N VAL A 58 9.45 1.29 -1.47
CA VAL A 58 9.34 1.07 -0.02
C VAL A 58 9.32 -0.42 0.28
N ILE A 59 8.42 -1.19 -0.35
CA ILE A 59 8.20 -2.59 0.01
C ILE A 59 8.06 -3.45 -1.24
N SER A 60 8.79 -4.57 -1.28
CA SER A 60 8.59 -5.61 -2.27
C SER A 60 8.24 -6.96 -1.62
N SER A 61 7.46 -7.77 -2.32
CA SER A 61 7.15 -9.15 -1.97
C SER A 61 7.25 -10.02 -3.20
N TRP A 62 7.87 -11.17 -3.04
CA TRP A 62 8.11 -12.14 -4.10
C TRP A 62 7.74 -13.52 -3.59
N SER A 63 7.02 -14.25 -4.43
CA SER A 63 6.69 -15.66 -4.21
C SER A 63 7.93 -16.54 -4.33
N GLN A 64 7.84 -17.79 -3.84
CA GLN A 64 8.99 -18.71 -3.82
C GLN A 64 9.49 -19.08 -5.21
N ASP A 65 8.60 -19.08 -6.20
CA ASP A 65 8.86 -19.27 -7.63
C ASP A 65 9.32 -17.99 -8.34
N GLY A 66 9.46 -16.87 -7.62
CA GLY A 66 10.04 -15.63 -8.12
C GLY A 66 9.06 -14.71 -8.83
N HIS A 67 7.76 -14.96 -8.75
CA HIS A 67 6.76 -14.01 -9.23
C HIS A 67 6.54 -12.87 -8.25
N LEU A 68 6.36 -11.66 -8.77
CA LEU A 68 6.04 -10.49 -7.96
C LEU A 68 4.68 -10.68 -7.27
N ASP A 69 4.66 -10.60 -5.95
CA ASP A 69 3.44 -10.62 -5.15
C ASP A 69 2.96 -9.22 -4.79
N MET A 70 3.89 -8.29 -4.61
CA MET A 70 3.59 -6.90 -4.29
C MET A 70 4.80 -6.02 -4.54
N TYR A 71 4.54 -4.80 -5.00
CA TYR A 71 5.54 -3.74 -5.03
C TYR A 71 4.87 -2.42 -4.68
N LEU A 72 5.33 -1.77 -3.62
CA LEU A 72 4.79 -0.53 -3.10
C LEU A 72 5.86 0.56 -3.10
N VAL A 73 5.48 1.72 -3.62
CA VAL A 73 6.23 2.96 -3.59
C VAL A 73 5.53 3.98 -2.69
N ARG A 74 6.24 5.00 -2.27
CA ARG A 74 5.68 6.11 -1.50
C ARG A 74 4.63 6.89 -2.32
N GLY A 75 3.50 7.18 -1.70
CA GLY A 75 2.52 8.16 -2.19
C GLY A 75 2.66 9.50 -1.46
N ASP A 76 1.89 10.50 -1.89
CA ASP A 76 1.70 11.72 -1.11
C ASP A 76 0.92 11.42 0.17
N GLY A 77 1.27 12.05 1.29
CA GLY A 77 0.64 11.81 2.59
C GLY A 77 0.90 10.42 3.20
N PRO A 78 0.04 9.92 4.09
CA PRO A 78 0.19 8.62 4.76
C PRO A 78 -0.26 7.45 3.86
N TYR A 79 0.26 7.39 2.64
CA TYR A 79 -0.15 6.41 1.63
C TYR A 79 1.04 5.76 0.95
N LEU A 80 0.88 4.50 0.59
CA LEU A 80 1.71 3.84 -0.41
C LEU A 80 0.87 3.56 -1.66
N GLN A 81 1.53 3.53 -2.81
CA GLN A 81 0.91 3.23 -4.09
C GLN A 81 1.68 2.10 -4.75
N GLY A 82 1.02 1.24 -5.51
CA GLY A 82 1.73 0.13 -6.10
C GLY A 82 0.87 -0.87 -6.79
N VAL A 83 1.36 -2.11 -6.83
CA VAL A 83 0.60 -3.25 -7.32
C VAL A 83 0.69 -4.42 -6.35
N VAL A 84 -0.33 -5.28 -6.39
CA VAL A 84 -0.35 -6.57 -5.69
C VAL A 84 -0.86 -7.66 -6.63
N ARG A 85 -0.41 -8.89 -6.40
CA ARG A 85 -0.97 -10.09 -7.02
C ARG A 85 -2.14 -10.61 -6.19
N GLN A 86 -3.30 -10.78 -6.82
CA GLN A 86 -4.49 -11.43 -6.26
C GLN A 86 -4.96 -12.49 -7.25
N GLY A 87 -4.85 -13.77 -6.85
CA GLY A 87 -4.98 -14.89 -7.80
C GLY A 87 -3.90 -14.80 -8.88
N ASP A 88 -4.34 -14.89 -10.15
CA ASP A 88 -3.45 -14.80 -11.32
C ASP A 88 -3.35 -13.38 -11.91
N GLN A 89 -3.89 -12.38 -11.22
CA GLN A 89 -3.95 -11.00 -11.70
C GLN A 89 -3.12 -10.06 -10.84
N ILE A 90 -2.47 -9.11 -11.50
CA ILE A 90 -1.85 -7.96 -10.84
C ILE A 90 -2.85 -6.81 -10.82
N GLN A 91 -3.05 -6.19 -9.66
CA GLN A 91 -3.95 -5.07 -9.47
C GLN A 91 -3.21 -3.86 -8.93
N HIS A 92 -3.58 -2.68 -9.42
CA HIS A 92 -3.14 -1.42 -8.84
C HIS A 92 -3.80 -1.18 -7.49
N VAL A 93 -3.02 -0.73 -6.52
CA VAL A 93 -3.51 -0.47 -5.16
C VAL A 93 -3.07 0.89 -4.64
N LEU A 94 -3.93 1.48 -3.82
CA LEU A 94 -3.61 2.51 -2.85
C LEU A 94 -3.67 1.88 -1.45
N VAL A 95 -2.55 1.91 -0.74
CA VAL A 95 -2.47 1.42 0.64
C VAL A 95 -2.53 2.62 1.57
N SER A 96 -3.52 2.67 2.44
CA SER A 96 -3.63 3.71 3.46
C SER A 96 -2.94 3.29 4.75
N LEU A 97 -2.28 4.23 5.42
CA LEU A 97 -1.60 4.04 6.70
C LEU A 97 -2.34 4.83 7.81
N PRO A 98 -3.49 4.36 8.32
CA PRO A 98 -4.37 5.15 9.18
C PRO A 98 -3.79 5.44 10.58
N GLY A 99 -2.63 4.89 10.95
CA GLY A 99 -1.90 5.25 12.17
C GLY A 99 -2.66 4.98 13.47
N ARG A 100 -3.33 3.82 13.56
CA ARG A 100 -4.18 3.42 14.69
C ARG A 100 -3.50 2.36 15.55
N ASP A 101 -3.73 2.43 16.86
CA ASP A 101 -3.15 1.49 17.83
C ASP A 101 -3.90 0.14 17.92
N ASP A 102 -5.15 0.06 17.45
CA ASP A 102 -6.07 -1.08 17.68
C ASP A 102 -6.52 -1.82 16.41
N GLY A 103 -5.97 -1.49 15.23
CA GLY A 103 -6.29 -2.12 13.95
C GLY A 103 -5.05 -2.39 13.09
N PRO A 104 -5.17 -3.13 11.97
CA PRO A 104 -4.05 -3.31 11.06
C PRO A 104 -3.57 -1.95 10.54
N SER A 105 -2.27 -1.69 10.68
CA SER A 105 -1.65 -0.40 10.34
C SER A 105 -1.71 -0.08 8.84
N MET A 106 -2.11 -1.05 8.00
CA MET A 106 -2.24 -0.92 6.55
C MET A 106 -3.57 -1.49 6.06
N VAL A 107 -4.27 -0.72 5.22
CA VAL A 107 -5.43 -1.20 4.44
C VAL A 107 -5.10 -1.10 2.96
N PHE A 108 -5.23 -2.23 2.26
CA PHE A 108 -4.99 -2.33 0.82
C PHE A 108 -6.29 -2.07 0.08
N ASN A 109 -6.31 -1.03 -0.75
CA ASN A 109 -7.47 -0.71 -1.57
C ASN A 109 -7.13 -0.88 -3.05
N ALA A 110 -7.86 -1.76 -3.74
CA ALA A 110 -7.82 -1.87 -5.19
C ALA A 110 -8.32 -0.57 -5.82
N ILE A 111 -7.65 -0.15 -6.88
CA ILE A 111 -8.04 1.00 -7.69
C ILE A 111 -8.94 0.52 -8.82
N THR A 112 -10.23 0.86 -8.77
CA THR A 112 -11.23 0.48 -9.79
C THR A 112 -11.84 1.71 -10.45
N PRO A 113 -12.50 1.55 -11.61
CA PRO A 113 -13.25 2.64 -12.26
C PRO A 113 -14.36 3.23 -11.38
N GLU A 114 -14.87 2.47 -10.42
CA GLU A 114 -15.93 2.88 -9.49
C GLU A 114 -15.38 3.55 -8.22
N GLY A 115 -14.06 3.49 -7.97
CA GLY A 115 -13.42 4.05 -6.80
C GLY A 115 -12.43 3.10 -6.14
N LEU A 116 -12.20 3.29 -4.84
CA LEU A 116 -11.36 2.41 -4.05
C LEU A 116 -12.19 1.28 -3.43
N LEU A 117 -11.69 0.05 -3.55
CA LEU A 117 -12.29 -1.13 -2.93
C LEU A 117 -11.30 -1.75 -1.94
N PRO A 118 -11.60 -1.86 -0.64
CA PRO A 118 -10.72 -2.54 0.30
C PRO A 118 -10.64 -4.03 -0.05
N ILE A 119 -9.42 -4.54 -0.21
CA ILE A 119 -9.14 -5.94 -0.62
C ILE A 119 -8.19 -6.65 0.34
N GLY A 120 -7.78 -6.03 1.45
CA GLY A 120 -6.87 -6.67 2.37
C GLY A 120 -6.28 -5.72 3.40
N THR A 121 -5.48 -6.29 4.29
CA THR A 121 -4.83 -5.56 5.37
C THR A 121 -3.41 -6.06 5.61
N GLY A 122 -2.62 -5.28 6.33
CA GLY A 122 -1.28 -5.68 6.75
C GLY A 122 -0.76 -4.89 7.95
N ASN A 123 0.38 -5.34 8.46
CA ASN A 123 1.09 -4.74 9.58
C ASN A 123 2.60 -5.03 9.51
N GLY A 124 3.41 -4.14 10.08
CA GLY A 124 4.81 -4.41 10.37
C GLY A 124 4.96 -5.61 11.32
N ILE A 125 5.98 -6.42 11.08
CA ILE A 125 6.36 -7.52 11.96
C ILE A 125 7.39 -6.99 12.95
N ASN A 126 6.90 -6.45 14.06
CA ASN A 126 7.72 -5.90 15.13
C ASN A 126 7.82 -6.82 16.36
N ARG A 127 7.07 -7.94 16.39
CA ARG A 127 7.11 -8.93 17.48
C ARG A 127 7.08 -10.37 16.96
N SER A 128 7.84 -11.27 17.61
CA SER A 128 7.83 -12.71 17.33
C SER A 128 7.86 -13.48 18.64
N GLY A 129 6.82 -14.26 18.92
CA GLY A 129 6.71 -14.97 20.20
C GLY A 129 6.59 -14.06 21.43
N GLY A 130 6.13 -12.81 21.24
CA GLY A 130 6.01 -11.79 22.29
C GLY A 130 7.21 -10.84 22.39
N GLU A 131 8.36 -11.21 21.82
CA GLU A 131 9.59 -10.41 21.88
C GLU A 131 9.71 -9.44 20.71
N PRO A 132 10.20 -8.21 20.92
CA PRO A 132 10.49 -7.26 19.85
C PRO A 132 11.50 -7.82 18.84
N VAL A 133 11.21 -7.68 17.55
CA VAL A 133 12.12 -8.06 16.46
C VAL A 133 12.19 -6.96 15.40
N SER A 134 13.39 -6.44 15.11
CA SER A 134 13.62 -5.58 13.93
C SER A 134 13.79 -6.50 12.73
N ARG A 135 12.67 -6.88 12.14
CA ARG A 135 12.67 -7.67 10.90
C ARG A 135 12.62 -6.76 9.68
N GLU A 136 12.10 -5.54 9.74
CA GLU A 136 11.86 -4.71 8.54
C GLU A 136 11.02 -5.46 7.49
N HIS A 137 10.12 -6.33 7.96
CA HIS A 137 9.19 -7.11 7.14
C HIS A 137 7.76 -6.74 7.50
N ILE A 138 6.86 -6.78 6.53
CA ILE A 138 5.43 -6.67 6.77
C ILE A 138 4.74 -8.01 6.55
N ALA A 139 3.72 -8.28 7.34
CA ALA A 139 2.74 -9.33 7.09
C ALA A 139 1.53 -8.68 6.41
N PHE A 140 1.05 -9.27 5.32
CA PHE A 140 -0.17 -8.81 4.67
C PHE A 140 -1.02 -9.99 4.20
N LYS A 141 -2.33 -9.76 4.10
CA LYS A 141 -3.28 -10.73 3.59
C LYS A 141 -4.34 -10.02 2.77
N LEU A 142 -4.49 -10.45 1.52
CA LEU A 142 -5.56 -10.01 0.64
C LEU A 142 -6.75 -10.97 0.69
N GLU A 143 -7.91 -10.49 0.26
CA GLU A 143 -9.07 -11.32 0.03
C GLU A 143 -8.73 -12.42 -0.99
N GLY A 144 -9.12 -13.66 -0.69
CA GLY A 144 -8.78 -14.84 -1.49
C GLY A 144 -7.41 -15.47 -1.17
N ASP A 145 -6.53 -14.81 -0.41
CA ASP A 145 -5.26 -15.41 -0.01
C ASP A 145 -5.48 -16.61 0.94
N SER A 146 -4.86 -17.74 0.60
CA SER A 146 -4.88 -18.95 1.43
C SER A 146 -3.97 -18.84 2.65
N ALA A 147 -2.95 -17.96 2.60
CA ALA A 147 -1.97 -17.74 3.66
C ALA A 147 -1.54 -16.27 3.72
N VAL A 148 -0.98 -15.86 4.87
CA VAL A 148 -0.34 -14.54 5.03
C VAL A 148 0.93 -14.51 4.18
N ARG A 149 1.11 -13.43 3.43
CA ARG A 149 2.30 -13.16 2.63
C ARG A 149 3.22 -12.17 3.33
N ILE A 150 4.49 -12.19 2.96
CA ILE A 150 5.54 -11.39 3.61
C ILE A 150 6.14 -10.41 2.60
N GLY A 151 6.06 -9.12 2.93
CA GLY A 151 6.79 -8.06 2.25
C GLY A 151 8.06 -7.68 3.00
N LYS A 152 9.06 -7.17 2.28
CA LYS A 152 10.33 -6.69 2.81
C LYS A 152 10.50 -5.22 2.47
N LEU A 153 11.04 -4.44 3.39
CA LEU A 153 11.48 -3.09 3.06
C LEU A 153 12.68 -3.16 2.12
N ASP A 154 12.63 -2.45 0.99
CA ASP A 154 13.67 -2.50 -0.04
C ASP A 154 14.96 -1.78 0.41
N ALA A 155 14.81 -0.64 1.09
CA ALA A 155 15.90 0.14 1.66
C ALA A 155 15.51 0.65 3.06
N PRO A 156 15.52 -0.20 4.10
CA PRO A 156 15.02 0.18 5.43
C PRO A 156 15.69 1.42 6.02
N GLY A 157 17.01 1.58 5.81
CA GLY A 157 17.76 2.75 6.28
C GLY A 157 17.44 4.07 5.57
N GLU A 158 16.72 4.01 4.44
CA GLU A 158 16.25 5.18 3.70
C GLU A 158 14.78 5.50 4.00
N VAL A 159 14.09 4.64 4.75
CA VAL A 159 12.71 4.90 5.20
C VAL A 159 12.74 5.93 6.34
N PRO A 160 12.12 7.11 6.17
CA PRO A 160 11.97 8.11 7.22
C PRO A 160 11.26 7.54 8.46
N PRO A 161 11.66 7.94 9.68
CA PRO A 161 11.09 7.42 10.92
C PRO A 161 9.56 7.54 11.02
N THR A 162 8.98 8.63 10.50
CA THR A 162 7.52 8.80 10.50
C THR A 162 6.80 7.77 9.64
N LEU A 163 7.38 7.39 8.49
CA LEU A 163 6.83 6.31 7.67
C LEU A 163 7.06 4.95 8.33
N HIS A 164 8.24 4.74 8.91
CA HIS A 164 8.58 3.52 9.64
C HIS A 164 7.58 3.24 10.79
N ALA A 165 7.26 4.26 11.58
CA ALA A 165 6.24 4.19 12.63
C ALA A 165 4.86 3.84 12.07
N LEU A 166 4.44 4.50 10.97
CA LEU A 166 3.14 4.25 10.32
C LEU A 166 3.03 2.83 9.75
N LEU A 167 4.14 2.20 9.39
CA LEU A 167 4.20 0.80 8.98
C LEU A 167 4.06 -0.17 10.16
N GLY A 168 4.12 0.32 11.40
CA GLY A 168 3.95 -0.47 12.63
C GLY A 168 5.25 -1.08 13.15
N PHE A 169 6.40 -0.44 12.88
CA PHE A 169 7.70 -0.93 13.35
C PHE A 169 8.21 -0.28 14.65
N ASP A 170 7.57 0.80 15.10
CA ASP A 170 7.90 1.50 16.35
C ASP A 170 7.01 1.09 17.53
#